data_AF-A0A9N7V6S9-F1
#
_entry.id   AF-A0A9N7V6S9-F1
#
_cell.length_a   1.000
_cell.length_b   1.000
_cell.length_c   1.000
_cell.angle_alpha   90.00
_cell.angle_beta   90.00
_cell.angle_gamma   90.00
#
_symmetry.space_group_name_H-M   'P 1'
#
loop_
_entity.id
_entity.type
_entity.pdbx_description
1 polymer ?
#
loop_
_entity_poly.entity_id
_entity_poly.type
_entity_poly.pdbx_seq_one_letter_code
_entity_poly.pdbx_strand_id
1 'polypeptide(L)'
;MLFYFFSYRFQIQLRNTLTESVIVPFTSILRSINKTNRKILPPLLSAIGSLARDAVIHHKLAHDPECWDAFPVAIRQCSACEYKEILNPMLGLIINLSTTPSPVIQEHAVSLCDCCQGLLSNTDGGVITRATGVLSTVLPQSSEAVQLVIQRGVVRTMCQLLKGAEQDATRYAIKTLTVCTAGSHLAREELLKSDKKLAVLRHLLGSSCDELVLGNAALCLANCLQLEGTASNLLGTDIVRLLLRHAAGDAKKTAVQLNAAIALATLCRSEPRHTEKVRELHGFEVLHSCMKLINS
;
A
#
# COMPACT_ATOMS: atom_id res chain seq x y z
N MET A 1 -20.14 -1.02 31.95
CA MET A 1 -20.93 -2.17 31.44
C MET A 1 -22.19 -1.74 30.67
N LEU A 2 -23.04 -0.85 31.22
CA LEU A 2 -24.24 -0.32 30.53
C LEU A 2 -23.94 0.42 29.21
N PHE A 3 -22.93 1.31 29.17
CA PHE A 3 -22.57 2.05 27.95
C PHE A 3 -22.11 1.14 26.79
N TYR A 4 -21.33 0.09 27.10
CA TYR A 4 -20.92 -0.93 26.13
C TYR A 4 -22.11 -1.73 25.60
N PHE A 5 -23.08 -2.06 26.46
CA PHE A 5 -24.28 -2.80 26.07
C PHE A 5 -25.20 -1.97 25.15
N PHE A 6 -25.38 -0.68 25.44
CA PHE A 6 -26.13 0.24 24.58
C PHE A 6 -25.44 0.44 23.22
N SER A 7 -24.11 0.64 23.22
CA SER A 7 -23.33 0.76 21.99
C SER A 7 -23.43 -0.49 21.11
N TYR A 8 -23.41 -1.68 21.72
CA TYR A 8 -23.51 -2.95 21.00
C TYR A 8 -24.91 -3.18 20.41
N ARG A 9 -25.98 -2.90 21.16
CA ARG A 9 -27.35 -3.01 20.67
C ARG A 9 -27.67 -2.00 19.56
N PHE A 10 -27.16 -0.77 19.68
CA PHE A 10 -27.28 0.24 18.64
C PHE A 10 -26.63 -0.22 17.33
N GLN A 11 -25.41 -0.77 17.38
CA GLN A 11 -24.74 -1.31 16.19
C GLN A 11 -25.55 -2.44 15.55
N ILE A 12 -26.09 -3.38 16.34
CA ILE A 12 -26.91 -4.48 15.80
C ILE A 12 -28.15 -3.96 15.09
N GLN A 13 -28.87 -3.01 15.68
CA GLN A 13 -30.04 -2.41 15.05
C GLN A 13 -29.66 -1.65 13.78
N LEU A 14 -28.58 -0.86 13.84
CA LEU A 14 -28.09 -0.09 12.71
C LEU A 14 -27.68 -0.98 11.53
N ARG A 15 -27.10 -2.16 11.77
CA ARG A 15 -26.77 -3.12 10.70
C ARG A 15 -27.98 -3.45 9.81
N ASN A 16 -29.18 -3.54 10.39
CA ASN A 16 -30.39 -3.89 9.65
C ASN A 16 -30.93 -2.74 8.80
N THR A 17 -30.75 -1.50 9.24
CA THR A 17 -31.25 -0.30 8.54
C THR A 17 -30.13 0.51 7.87
N LEU A 18 -28.90 0.00 7.85
CA LEU A 18 -27.69 0.72 7.45
C LEU A 18 -27.81 1.37 6.07
N THR A 19 -28.37 0.64 5.11
CA THR A 19 -28.49 1.12 3.72
C THR A 19 -29.33 2.39 3.66
N GLU A 20 -30.55 2.33 4.20
CA GLU A 20 -31.51 3.45 4.17
C GLU A 20 -31.10 4.59 5.11
N SER A 21 -30.60 4.26 6.30
CA SER A 21 -30.33 5.23 7.36
C SER A 21 -28.96 5.90 7.25
N VAL A 22 -28.00 5.27 6.57
CA VAL A 22 -26.59 5.74 6.54
C VAL A 22 -26.05 5.79 5.12
N ILE A 23 -26.05 4.68 4.38
CA ILE A 23 -25.36 4.60 3.08
C ILE A 23 -25.99 5.57 2.08
N VAL A 24 -27.31 5.50 1.87
CA VAL A 24 -28.01 6.36 0.90
C VAL A 24 -27.83 7.86 1.23
N PRO A 25 -28.06 8.33 2.47
CA PRO A 25 -27.78 9.73 2.83
C PRO A 25 -26.30 10.12 2.65
N PHE A 26 -25.37 9.26 3.05
CA PHE A 26 -23.94 9.51 2.93
C PHE A 26 -23.50 9.63 1.47
N THR A 27 -23.95 8.72 0.60
CA THR A 27 -23.71 8.74 -0.84
C THR A 27 -24.24 10.02 -1.48
N SER A 28 -25.45 10.46 -1.11
CA SER A 28 -26.03 11.72 -1.59
C SER A 28 -25.18 12.94 -1.19
N ILE A 29 -24.68 12.96 0.06
CA ILE A 29 -23.77 14.00 0.56
C ILE A 29 -22.45 13.98 -0.22
N LEU A 30 -21.85 12.82 -0.48
CA LEU A 30 -20.61 12.70 -1.27
C LEU A 30 -20.78 13.25 -2.69
N ARG A 31 -21.89 12.93 -3.37
CA ARG A 31 -22.18 13.44 -4.73
C ARG A 31 -22.34 14.96 -4.79
N SER A 32 -22.74 15.59 -3.68
CA SER A 32 -23.01 17.02 -3.54
C SER A 32 -22.11 17.71 -2.51
N ILE A 33 -20.88 17.20 -2.35
CA ILE A 33 -20.01 17.59 -1.24
C ILE A 33 -19.66 19.08 -1.26
N ASN A 34 -19.56 19.69 -2.44
CA ASN A 34 -19.32 21.12 -2.60
C ASN A 34 -20.48 22.03 -2.16
N LYS A 35 -21.70 21.49 -2.05
CA LYS A 35 -22.90 22.20 -1.57
C LYS A 35 -23.18 21.94 -0.10
N THR A 36 -22.53 20.94 0.50
CA THR A 36 -22.75 20.56 1.89
C THR A 36 -21.96 21.46 2.83
N ASN A 37 -22.48 21.69 4.05
CA ASN A 37 -21.79 22.49 5.05
C ASN A 37 -20.42 21.90 5.40
N ARG A 38 -19.34 22.62 5.05
CA ARG A 38 -17.95 22.16 5.24
C ARG A 38 -17.63 21.80 6.69
N LYS A 39 -18.27 22.44 7.67
CA LYS A 39 -18.02 22.18 9.09
C LYS A 39 -18.53 20.81 9.56
N ILE A 40 -19.53 20.24 8.88
CA ILE A 40 -20.12 18.95 9.27
C ILE A 40 -19.46 17.76 8.57
N LEU A 41 -18.76 17.98 7.44
CA LEU A 41 -18.21 16.91 6.61
C LEU A 41 -17.07 16.13 7.29
N PRO A 42 -16.05 16.75 7.90
CA PRO A 42 -15.00 15.99 8.58
C PRO A 42 -15.55 15.16 9.76
N PRO A 43 -16.42 15.69 10.65
CA PRO A 43 -17.07 14.88 11.69
C PRO A 43 -17.92 13.74 11.12
N LEU A 44 -18.66 13.96 10.02
CA LEU A 44 -19.44 12.93 9.36
C LEU A 44 -18.56 11.79 8.86
N LEU A 45 -17.49 12.10 8.12
CA LEU A 45 -16.54 11.10 7.61
C LEU A 45 -15.90 10.30 8.76
N SER A 46 -15.55 10.97 9.86
CA SER A 46 -15.02 10.33 11.06
C SER A 46 -16.06 9.40 11.73
N ALA A 47 -17.33 9.80 11.76
CA ALA A 47 -18.42 8.98 12.29
C ALA A 47 -18.64 7.73 11.42
N ILE A 48 -18.67 7.86 10.09
CA ILE A 48 -18.75 6.71 9.18
C ILE A 48 -17.54 5.78 9.36
N GLY A 49 -16.32 6.33 9.44
CA GLY A 49 -15.12 5.55 9.72
C GLY A 49 -15.18 4.81 11.07
N SER A 50 -15.80 5.44 12.08
CA SER A 50 -16.03 4.80 13.38
C SER A 50 -17.03 3.66 13.33
N LEU A 51 -18.12 3.82 12.56
CA LEU A 51 -19.11 2.78 12.33
C LEU A 51 -18.51 1.61 11.55
N ALA A 52 -17.64 1.88 10.58
CA ALA A 52 -16.91 0.88 9.79
C ALA A 52 -15.85 0.10 10.60
N ARG A 53 -15.74 0.30 11.92
CA ARG A 53 -15.04 -0.65 12.80
C ARG A 53 -15.85 -1.93 13.04
N ASP A 54 -17.15 -1.87 12.82
CA ASP A 54 -18.03 -3.03 12.81
C ASP A 54 -17.89 -3.79 11.49
N ALA A 55 -17.56 -5.08 11.55
CA ALA A 55 -17.27 -5.88 10.35
C ALA A 55 -18.45 -5.98 9.38
N VAL A 56 -19.70 -5.99 9.88
CA VAL A 56 -20.89 -6.07 9.01
C VAL A 56 -21.12 -4.74 8.31
N ILE A 57 -20.96 -3.63 9.04
CA ILE A 57 -21.08 -2.28 8.46
C ILE A 57 -19.97 -2.02 7.44
N HIS A 58 -18.73 -2.36 7.79
CA HIS A 58 -17.57 -2.27 6.90
C HIS A 58 -17.82 -3.05 5.60
N HIS A 59 -18.23 -4.32 5.72
CA HIS A 59 -18.52 -5.17 4.58
C HIS A 59 -19.61 -4.57 3.69
N LYS A 60 -20.71 -4.06 4.26
CA LYS A 60 -21.78 -3.41 3.49
C LYS A 60 -21.29 -2.17 2.73
N LEU A 61 -20.48 -1.31 3.38
CA LEU A 61 -19.90 -0.13 2.73
C LEU A 61 -18.89 -0.50 1.63
N ALA A 62 -18.08 -1.55 1.83
CA ALA A 62 -17.11 -2.03 0.85
C ALA A 62 -17.76 -2.67 -0.40
N HIS A 63 -19.04 -3.05 -0.32
CA HIS A 63 -19.79 -3.71 -1.39
C HIS A 63 -20.96 -2.86 -1.92
N ASP A 64 -21.04 -1.57 -1.57
CA ASP A 64 -22.09 -0.68 -2.06
C ASP A 64 -21.62 0.10 -3.30
N PRO A 65 -22.12 -0.21 -4.51
CA PRO A 65 -21.61 0.38 -5.74
C PRO A 65 -21.87 1.89 -5.82
N GLU A 66 -23.01 2.37 -5.34
CA GLU A 66 -23.33 3.80 -5.40
C GLU A 66 -22.41 4.64 -4.52
N CYS A 67 -22.07 4.14 -3.33
CA CYS A 67 -21.11 4.76 -2.43
C CYS A 67 -19.71 4.86 -3.08
N TRP A 68 -19.26 3.79 -3.73
CA TRP A 68 -17.95 3.78 -4.41
C TRP A 68 -17.90 4.66 -5.66
N ASP A 69 -19.00 4.74 -6.42
CA ASP A 69 -19.15 5.69 -7.52
C ASP A 69 -19.10 7.16 -7.04
N ALA A 70 -19.61 7.44 -5.84
CA ALA A 70 -19.61 8.78 -5.29
C ALA A 70 -18.23 9.28 -4.80
N PHE A 71 -17.30 8.39 -4.42
CA PHE A 71 -15.97 8.80 -3.92
C PHE A 71 -15.13 9.57 -4.96
N PRO A 72 -14.92 9.09 -6.19
CA PRO A 72 -14.21 9.87 -7.21
C PRO A 72 -14.83 11.24 -7.48
N VAL A 73 -16.17 11.34 -7.49
CA VAL A 73 -16.88 12.61 -7.64
C VAL A 73 -16.53 13.56 -6.49
N ALA A 74 -16.61 13.10 -5.25
CA ALA A 74 -16.30 13.89 -4.07
C ALA A 74 -14.82 14.33 -4.05
N ILE A 75 -13.89 13.45 -4.42
CA ILE A 75 -12.46 13.76 -4.49
C ILE A 75 -12.19 14.88 -5.51
N ARG A 76 -12.74 14.78 -6.73
CA ARG A 76 -12.56 15.82 -7.76
C ARG A 76 -13.10 17.17 -7.30
N GLN A 77 -14.30 17.18 -6.71
CA GLN A 77 -14.91 18.40 -6.18
C GLN A 77 -14.07 19.03 -5.05
N CYS A 78 -13.59 18.22 -4.10
CA CYS A 78 -12.77 18.71 -2.99
C CYS A 78 -11.37 19.16 -3.44
N SER A 79 -10.79 18.47 -4.43
CA SER A 79 -9.50 18.84 -5.02
C SER A 79 -9.57 20.20 -5.71
N ALA A 80 -10.59 20.44 -6.54
CA ALA A 80 -10.79 21.71 -7.23
C ALA A 80 -10.99 22.91 -6.30
N CYS A 81 -11.46 22.67 -5.07
CA CYS A 81 -11.67 23.71 -4.06
C CYS A 81 -10.58 23.75 -2.98
N GLU A 82 -9.54 22.91 -3.09
CA GLU A 82 -8.45 22.77 -2.10
C GLU A 82 -8.91 22.42 -0.67
N TYR A 83 -9.99 21.62 -0.54
CA TYR A 83 -10.59 21.26 0.76
C TYR A 83 -9.84 20.12 1.45
N LYS A 84 -8.59 20.37 1.83
CA LYS A 84 -7.71 19.36 2.45
C LYS A 84 -8.25 18.77 3.76
N GLU A 85 -9.01 19.55 4.53
CA GLU A 85 -9.65 19.11 5.78
C GLU A 85 -10.77 18.09 5.54
N ILE A 86 -11.30 18.01 4.32
CA ILE A 86 -12.28 17.02 3.88
C ILE A 86 -11.59 15.86 3.15
N LEU A 87 -10.60 16.16 2.29
CA LEU A 87 -9.82 15.15 1.56
C LEU A 87 -9.14 14.16 2.50
N ASN A 88 -8.47 14.65 3.55
CA ASN A 88 -7.74 13.78 4.49
C ASN A 88 -8.62 12.69 5.13
N PRO A 89 -9.73 13.01 5.82
CA PRO A 89 -10.60 11.99 6.41
C PRO A 89 -11.32 11.14 5.36
N MET A 90 -11.64 11.69 4.19
CA MET A 90 -12.27 10.93 3.10
C MET A 90 -11.34 9.86 2.53
N LEU A 91 -10.10 10.23 2.20
CA LEU A 91 -9.09 9.28 1.73
C LEU A 91 -8.76 8.25 2.82
N GLY A 92 -8.72 8.67 4.10
CA GLY A 92 -8.60 7.76 5.24
C GLY A 92 -9.73 6.73 5.33
N LEU A 93 -10.98 7.15 5.08
CA LEU A 93 -12.14 6.25 5.03
C LEU A 93 -12.01 5.27 3.87
N ILE A 94 -11.62 5.73 2.68
CA ILE A 94 -11.42 4.87 1.51
C ILE A 94 -10.34 3.82 1.77
N ILE A 95 -9.21 4.19 2.37
CA ILE A 95 -8.15 3.24 2.78
C ILE A 95 -8.74 2.16 3.69
N ASN A 96 -9.51 2.56 4.71
CA ASN A 96 -10.14 1.62 5.64
C ASN A 96 -11.07 0.65 4.91
N LEU A 97 -12.00 1.15 4.10
CA LEU A 97 -12.96 0.33 3.36
C LEU A 97 -12.27 -0.59 2.33
N SER A 98 -11.14 -0.15 1.76
CA SER A 98 -10.34 -0.93 0.79
C SER A 98 -9.56 -2.08 1.39
N THR A 99 -9.58 -2.26 2.72
CA THR A 99 -8.88 -3.39 3.36
C THR A 99 -9.56 -4.74 3.11
N THR A 100 -10.84 -4.72 2.71
CA THR A 100 -11.59 -5.92 2.31
C THR A 100 -11.68 -5.96 0.78
N PRO A 101 -11.16 -7.02 0.12
CA PRO A 101 -11.33 -7.20 -1.31
C PRO A 101 -12.80 -7.24 -1.70
N SER A 102 -13.18 -6.56 -2.78
CA SER A 102 -14.57 -6.48 -3.24
C SER A 102 -14.62 -6.28 -4.75
N PRO A 103 -15.51 -6.98 -5.49
CA PRO A 103 -15.73 -6.75 -6.91
C PRO A 103 -16.11 -5.30 -7.23
N VAL A 104 -16.84 -4.65 -6.31
CA VAL A 104 -17.23 -3.23 -6.44
C VAL A 104 -16.00 -2.33 -6.42
N ILE A 105 -15.04 -2.60 -5.53
CA ILE A 105 -13.80 -1.81 -5.46
C ILE A 105 -12.97 -2.01 -6.73
N GLN A 106 -12.89 -3.25 -7.23
CA GLN A 106 -12.21 -3.56 -8.49
C GLN A 106 -12.83 -2.77 -9.67
N GLU A 107 -14.15 -2.73 -9.77
CA GLU A 107 -14.87 -1.98 -10.83
C GLU A 107 -14.56 -0.48 -10.80
N HIS A 108 -14.43 0.11 -9.60
CA HIS A 108 -14.19 1.55 -9.42
C HIS A 108 -12.70 1.92 -9.32
N ALA A 109 -11.80 0.94 -9.29
CA ALA A 109 -10.38 1.12 -9.02
C ALA A 109 -9.71 2.11 -9.98
N VAL A 110 -10.01 2.04 -11.28
CA VAL A 110 -9.43 2.91 -12.31
C VAL A 110 -9.76 4.39 -12.04
N SER A 111 -11.04 4.71 -11.85
CA SER A 111 -11.52 6.09 -11.60
C SER A 111 -10.95 6.66 -10.30
N LEU A 112 -10.89 5.83 -9.26
CA LEU A 112 -10.38 6.22 -7.96
C LEU A 112 -8.86 6.45 -7.96
N CYS A 113 -8.10 5.54 -8.58
CA CYS A 113 -6.66 5.66 -8.71
C CYS A 113 -6.25 6.85 -9.59
N ASP A 114 -7.00 7.15 -10.65
CA ASP A 114 -6.80 8.36 -11.47
C ASP A 114 -6.92 9.63 -10.62
N CYS A 115 -7.97 9.73 -9.80
CA CYS A 115 -8.15 10.86 -8.90
C CYS A 115 -7.01 10.98 -7.89
N CYS A 116 -6.62 9.86 -7.25
CA CYS A 116 -5.54 9.85 -6.25
C CYS A 116 -4.18 10.18 -6.88
N GLN A 117 -3.94 9.80 -8.13
CA GLN A 117 -2.72 10.16 -8.84
C GLN A 117 -2.60 11.67 -9.06
N GLY A 118 -3.72 12.33 -9.39
CA GLY A 118 -3.76 13.80 -9.46
C GLY A 118 -3.47 14.49 -8.12
N LEU A 119 -3.74 13.82 -6.99
CA LEU A 119 -3.43 14.33 -5.65
C LEU A 119 -1.97 14.15 -5.23
N LEU A 120 -1.16 13.37 -5.95
CA LEU A 120 0.25 13.15 -5.60
C LEU A 120 1.13 14.39 -5.84
N SER A 121 0.64 15.37 -6.61
CA SER A 121 1.27 16.68 -6.80
C SER A 121 0.71 17.77 -5.88
N ASN A 122 -0.08 17.42 -4.86
CA ASN A 122 -0.60 18.37 -3.89
C ASN A 122 0.55 18.95 -3.02
N THR A 123 0.35 20.12 -2.42
CA THR A 123 1.33 20.73 -1.50
C THR A 123 1.20 20.21 -0.06
N ASP A 124 0.06 19.62 0.29
CA ASP A 124 -0.21 19.08 1.62
C ASP A 124 0.28 17.64 1.74
N GLY A 125 1.33 17.42 2.54
CA GLY A 125 1.93 16.11 2.74
C GLY A 125 0.97 15.06 3.31
N GLY A 126 -0.04 15.47 4.09
CA GLY A 126 -1.09 14.59 4.59
C GLY A 126 -1.97 14.05 3.46
N VAL A 127 -2.39 14.92 2.54
CA VAL A 127 -3.15 14.53 1.36
C VAL A 127 -2.34 13.59 0.47
N ILE A 128 -1.06 13.89 0.20
CA ILE A 128 -0.18 13.02 -0.59
C ILE A 128 -0.05 11.64 0.06
N THR A 129 0.17 11.60 1.38
CA THR A 129 0.29 10.35 2.14
C THR A 129 -0.97 9.51 2.05
N ARG A 130 -2.14 10.13 2.22
CA ARG A 130 -3.43 9.43 2.15
C ARG A 130 -3.79 8.99 0.73
N ALA A 131 -3.51 9.81 -0.28
CA ALA A 131 -3.69 9.42 -1.69
C ALA A 131 -2.80 8.21 -2.04
N THR A 132 -1.55 8.23 -1.59
CA THR A 132 -0.64 7.07 -1.71
C THR A 132 -1.19 5.85 -0.98
N GLY A 133 -1.83 6.05 0.18
CA GLY A 133 -2.51 5.00 0.93
C GLY A 133 -3.64 4.34 0.14
N VAL A 134 -4.50 5.14 -0.52
CA VAL A 134 -5.58 4.61 -1.38
C VAL A 134 -4.99 3.76 -2.51
N LEU A 135 -3.95 4.25 -3.19
CA LEU A 135 -3.26 3.47 -4.23
C LEU A 135 -2.76 2.13 -3.67
N SER A 136 -2.16 2.14 -2.48
CA SER A 136 -1.58 0.93 -1.86
C SER A 136 -2.61 -0.15 -1.48
N THR A 137 -3.89 0.21 -1.33
CA THR A 137 -4.97 -0.71 -0.96
C THR A 137 -5.87 -1.10 -2.13
N VAL A 138 -6.02 -0.20 -3.11
CA VAL A 138 -6.90 -0.40 -4.27
C VAL A 138 -6.18 -1.08 -5.44
N LEU A 139 -4.93 -0.71 -5.74
CA LEU A 139 -4.17 -1.29 -6.86
C LEU A 139 -4.04 -2.82 -6.82
N PRO A 140 -3.84 -3.49 -5.67
CA PRO A 140 -3.83 -4.96 -5.62
C PRO A 140 -5.09 -5.64 -6.18
N GLN A 141 -6.19 -4.90 -6.31
CA GLN A 141 -7.50 -5.44 -6.70
C GLN A 141 -7.81 -5.25 -8.19
N SER A 142 -7.01 -4.48 -8.95
CA SER A 142 -7.26 -4.25 -10.39
C SER A 142 -5.95 -4.07 -11.16
N SER A 143 -5.71 -4.98 -12.10
CA SER A 143 -4.61 -4.91 -13.06
C SER A 143 -4.72 -3.70 -13.97
N GLU A 144 -5.93 -3.30 -14.35
CA GLU A 144 -6.19 -2.16 -15.22
C GLU A 144 -5.79 -0.86 -14.53
N ALA A 145 -6.13 -0.73 -13.24
CA ALA A 145 -5.70 0.40 -12.43
C ALA A 145 -4.17 0.43 -12.26
N VAL A 146 -3.51 -0.72 -12.11
CA VAL A 146 -2.04 -0.83 -12.09
C VAL A 146 -1.43 -0.31 -13.39
N GLN A 147 -1.93 -0.73 -14.55
CA GLN A 147 -1.42 -0.24 -15.84
C GLN A 147 -1.60 1.27 -16.00
N LEU A 148 -2.78 1.80 -15.62
CA LEU A 148 -3.05 3.24 -15.68
C LEU A 148 -2.03 4.05 -14.88
N VAL A 149 -1.79 3.69 -13.62
CA VAL A 149 -0.91 4.49 -12.75
C VAL A 149 0.55 4.42 -13.18
N ILE A 150 0.99 3.28 -13.73
CA ILE A 150 2.33 3.11 -14.31
C ILE A 150 2.50 4.03 -15.51
N GLN A 151 1.55 4.03 -16.46
CA GLN A 151 1.60 4.91 -17.64
C GLN A 151 1.67 6.40 -17.26
N ARG A 152 1.15 6.76 -16.08
CA ARG A 152 1.18 8.11 -15.53
C ARG A 152 2.35 8.37 -14.57
N GLY A 153 3.35 7.49 -14.56
CA GLY A 153 4.64 7.72 -13.88
C GLY A 153 4.64 7.52 -12.37
N VAL A 154 3.71 6.72 -11.81
CA VAL A 154 3.62 6.49 -10.36
C VAL A 154 4.93 5.94 -9.77
N VAL A 155 5.69 5.15 -10.53
CA VAL A 155 6.95 4.52 -10.09
C VAL A 155 7.95 5.59 -9.65
N ARG A 156 8.18 6.60 -10.50
CA ARG A 156 9.07 7.72 -10.20
C ARG A 156 8.58 8.48 -8.96
N THR A 157 7.28 8.72 -8.85
CA THR A 157 6.68 9.42 -7.71
C THR A 157 6.90 8.66 -6.40
N MET A 158 6.67 7.34 -6.39
CA MET A 158 6.91 6.52 -5.19
C MET A 158 8.40 6.53 -4.79
N CYS A 159 9.32 6.45 -5.75
CA CYS A 159 10.76 6.56 -5.46
C CYS A 159 11.16 7.91 -4.86
N GLN A 160 10.50 9.00 -5.25
CA GLN A 160 10.74 10.32 -4.66
C GLN A 160 10.21 10.38 -3.23
N LEU A 161 9.00 9.87 -2.97
CA LEU A 161 8.43 9.81 -1.63
C LEU A 161 9.32 9.02 -0.68
N LEU A 162 9.80 7.85 -1.10
CA LEU A 162 10.64 6.97 -0.27
C LEU A 162 11.99 7.57 0.14
N LYS A 163 12.45 8.69 -0.46
CA LYS A 163 13.71 9.35 -0.09
C LYS A 163 13.61 10.26 1.14
N GLY A 164 12.41 10.65 1.57
CA GLY A 164 12.22 11.58 2.68
C GLY A 164 10.87 11.46 3.40
N ALA A 165 10.14 10.37 3.15
CA ALA A 165 8.81 10.15 3.71
C ALA A 165 8.84 9.82 5.21
N GLU A 166 7.78 10.26 5.90
CA GLU A 166 7.42 9.75 7.21
C GLU A 166 6.99 8.27 7.15
N GLN A 167 6.80 7.65 8.31
CA GLN A 167 6.57 6.21 8.43
C GLN A 167 5.37 5.71 7.61
N ASP A 168 4.22 6.38 7.70
CA ASP A 168 2.98 5.96 6.99
C ASP A 168 3.12 6.15 5.47
N ALA A 169 3.70 7.28 5.03
CA ALA A 169 4.00 7.52 3.63
C ALA A 169 4.96 6.47 3.08
N THR A 170 5.97 6.06 3.86
CA THR A 170 6.91 4.99 3.49
C THR A 170 6.18 3.66 3.31
N ARG A 171 5.32 3.28 4.27
CA ARG A 171 4.50 2.04 4.20
C ARG A 171 3.66 1.99 2.94
N TYR A 172 2.94 3.06 2.63
CA TYR A 172 2.07 3.10 1.47
C TYR A 172 2.87 3.14 0.17
N ALA A 173 3.92 3.95 0.09
CA ALA A 173 4.72 4.10 -1.12
C ALA A 173 5.43 2.80 -1.51
N ILE A 174 6.03 2.08 -0.55
CA ILE A 174 6.70 0.81 -0.85
C ILE A 174 5.71 -0.26 -1.28
N LYS A 175 4.53 -0.33 -0.65
CA LYS A 175 3.48 -1.29 -1.04
C LYS A 175 2.98 -1.00 -2.47
N THR A 176 2.73 0.27 -2.80
CA THR A 176 2.35 0.69 -4.16
C THR A 176 3.41 0.31 -5.18
N LEU A 177 4.70 0.55 -4.88
CA LEU A 177 5.81 0.20 -5.76
C LEU A 177 5.95 -1.31 -5.95
N THR A 178 5.78 -2.10 -4.89
CA THR A 178 5.79 -3.56 -4.96
C THR A 178 4.69 -4.11 -5.86
N VAL A 179 3.47 -3.56 -5.76
CA VAL A 179 2.34 -3.96 -6.62
C VAL A 179 2.62 -3.63 -8.09
N CYS A 180 3.12 -2.43 -8.38
CA CYS A 180 3.44 -2.01 -9.75
C CYS A 180 4.55 -2.89 -10.36
N THR A 181 5.63 -3.14 -9.60
CA THR A 181 6.74 -3.98 -10.07
C THR A 181 6.35 -5.44 -10.20
N ALA A 182 5.42 -5.96 -9.39
CA ALA A 182 4.89 -7.30 -9.55
C ALA A 182 4.12 -7.42 -10.87
N GLY A 183 3.20 -6.48 -11.13
CA GLY A 183 2.26 -6.52 -12.25
C GLY A 183 2.77 -6.01 -13.60
N SER A 184 3.99 -5.47 -13.69
CA SER A 184 4.46 -4.85 -14.94
C SER A 184 5.98 -4.90 -15.14
N HIS A 185 6.38 -5.33 -16.33
CA HIS A 185 7.77 -5.21 -16.82
C HIS A 185 8.21 -3.74 -16.91
N LEU A 186 7.36 -2.89 -17.47
CA LEU A 186 7.64 -1.45 -17.64
C LEU A 186 7.92 -0.78 -16.29
N ALA A 187 7.18 -1.13 -15.24
CA ALA A 187 7.42 -0.57 -13.91
C ALA A 187 8.80 -0.93 -13.35
N ARG A 188 9.28 -2.15 -13.61
CA ARG A 188 10.63 -2.59 -13.19
C ARG A 188 11.71 -1.84 -13.98
N GLU A 189 11.51 -1.66 -15.28
CA GLU A 189 12.44 -0.91 -16.14
C GLU A 189 12.52 0.56 -15.71
N GLU A 190 11.38 1.21 -15.45
CA GLU A 190 11.34 2.58 -14.97
C GLU A 190 12.06 2.76 -13.63
N LEU A 191 11.84 1.82 -12.70
CA LEU A 191 12.52 1.82 -11.41
C LEU A 191 14.04 1.74 -11.61
N LEU A 192 14.53 0.78 -12.40
CA LEU A 192 15.98 0.61 -12.64
C LEU A 192 16.60 1.74 -13.46
N LYS A 193 15.84 2.38 -14.34
CA LYS A 193 16.29 3.58 -15.04
C LYS A 193 16.55 4.74 -14.08
N SER A 194 15.75 4.84 -13.02
CA SER A 194 15.87 5.92 -12.02
C SER A 194 16.80 5.58 -10.85
N ASP A 195 16.95 4.29 -10.52
CA ASP A 195 17.75 3.79 -9.41
C ASP A 195 18.40 2.44 -9.77
N LYS A 196 19.41 2.50 -10.64
CA LYS A 196 20.10 1.31 -11.19
C LYS A 196 20.66 0.36 -10.13
N LYS A 197 21.05 0.89 -8.97
CA LYS A 197 21.58 0.10 -7.84
C LYS A 197 20.54 -0.19 -6.75
N LEU A 198 19.27 0.10 -7.02
CA LEU A 198 18.15 -0.06 -6.09
C LEU A 198 18.48 0.47 -4.68
N ALA A 199 19.15 1.63 -4.64
CA ALA A 199 19.60 2.25 -3.40
C ALA A 199 18.46 2.55 -2.44
N VAL A 200 17.28 2.95 -2.95
CA VAL A 200 16.08 3.17 -2.13
C VAL A 200 15.67 1.88 -1.43
N LEU A 201 15.57 0.75 -2.15
CA LEU A 201 15.17 -0.54 -1.57
C LEU A 201 16.23 -1.05 -0.58
N ARG A 202 17.52 -0.93 -0.91
CA ARG A 202 18.62 -1.29 -0.01
C ARG A 202 18.60 -0.45 1.26
N HIS A 203 18.34 0.85 1.14
CA HIS A 203 18.21 1.73 2.31
C HIS A 203 17.08 1.24 3.22
N LEU A 204 15.88 0.99 2.69
CA LEU A 204 14.75 0.47 3.48
C LEU A 204 15.08 -0.85 4.19
N LEU A 205 15.77 -1.77 3.50
CA LEU A 205 16.24 -3.04 4.08
C LEU A 205 17.30 -2.82 5.18
N GLY A 206 18.11 -1.77 5.09
CA GLY A 206 19.17 -1.47 6.06
C GLY A 206 18.70 -0.69 7.29
N SER A 207 17.71 0.20 7.14
CA SER A 207 17.33 1.21 8.14
C SER A 207 15.96 1.02 8.77
N SER A 208 15.03 0.31 8.12
CA SER A 208 13.67 0.16 8.64
C SER A 208 13.58 -0.90 9.76
N CYS A 209 12.76 -0.62 10.77
CA CYS A 209 12.35 -1.60 11.79
C CYS A 209 10.95 -2.19 11.53
N ASP A 210 10.25 -1.69 10.51
CA ASP A 210 8.89 -2.03 10.18
C ASP A 210 8.82 -3.24 9.24
N GLU A 211 8.22 -4.33 9.71
CA GLU A 211 8.11 -5.60 8.98
C GLU A 211 7.38 -5.46 7.65
N LEU A 212 6.35 -4.61 7.59
CA LEU A 212 5.62 -4.38 6.35
C LEU A 212 6.53 -3.70 5.31
N VAL A 213 7.33 -2.74 5.74
CA VAL A 213 8.27 -2.04 4.86
C VAL A 213 9.37 -2.98 4.41
N LEU A 214 9.97 -3.74 5.34
CA LEU A 214 11.04 -4.70 5.03
C LEU A 214 10.57 -5.79 4.06
N GLY A 215 9.40 -6.38 4.32
CA GLY A 215 8.83 -7.43 3.48
C GLY A 215 8.49 -6.93 2.08
N ASN A 216 7.90 -5.73 1.96
CA ASN A 216 7.61 -5.13 0.66
C ASN A 216 8.89 -4.72 -0.08
N ALA A 217 9.90 -4.18 0.60
CA ALA A 217 11.17 -3.83 -0.03
C ALA A 217 11.90 -5.06 -0.60
N ALA A 218 11.92 -6.17 0.16
CA ALA A 218 12.48 -7.44 -0.31
C ALA A 218 11.71 -8.00 -1.51
N LEU A 219 10.37 -7.97 -1.47
CA LEU A 219 9.53 -8.44 -2.57
C LEU A 219 9.66 -7.57 -3.83
N CYS A 220 9.66 -6.25 -3.68
CA CYS A 220 9.90 -5.31 -4.78
C CYS A 220 11.26 -5.56 -5.43
N LEU A 221 12.30 -5.85 -4.63
CA LEU A 221 13.62 -6.19 -5.12
C LEU A 221 13.62 -7.52 -5.89
N ALA A 222 12.95 -8.56 -5.36
CA ALA A 222 12.79 -9.84 -6.06
C ALA A 222 12.10 -9.68 -7.42
N ASN A 223 11.08 -8.82 -7.51
CA ASN A 223 10.42 -8.50 -8.79
C ASN A 223 11.40 -7.89 -9.80
N CYS A 224 12.25 -6.95 -9.36
CA CYS A 224 13.22 -6.29 -10.22
C CYS A 224 14.32 -7.24 -10.72
N LEU A 225 14.71 -8.22 -9.91
CA LEU A 225 15.72 -9.22 -10.29
C LEU A 225 15.30 -10.15 -11.44
N GLN A 226 14.02 -10.11 -11.83
CA GLN A 226 13.54 -10.79 -13.03
C GLN A 226 14.00 -10.10 -14.33
N LEU A 227 14.45 -8.84 -14.27
CA LEU A 227 15.04 -8.15 -15.41
C LEU A 227 16.52 -8.50 -15.56
N GLU A 228 16.91 -8.82 -16.79
CA GLU A 228 18.30 -9.14 -17.14
C GLU A 228 19.27 -8.01 -16.76
N GLY A 229 20.48 -8.40 -16.34
CA GLY A 229 21.53 -7.45 -15.91
C GLY A 229 21.28 -6.75 -14.57
N THR A 230 20.08 -6.84 -13.98
CA THR A 230 19.78 -6.22 -12.68
C THR A 230 20.66 -6.78 -11.57
N ALA A 231 20.81 -8.10 -11.52
CA ALA A 231 21.64 -8.76 -10.53
C ALA A 231 23.12 -8.34 -10.65
N SER A 232 23.63 -8.21 -11.87
CA SER A 232 24.99 -7.72 -12.15
C SER A 232 25.17 -6.25 -11.73
N ASN A 233 24.16 -5.41 -11.91
CA ASN A 233 24.21 -4.00 -11.46
C ASN A 233 24.37 -3.84 -9.93
N LEU A 234 24.02 -4.89 -9.17
CA LEU A 234 24.11 -4.92 -7.72
C LEU A 234 25.45 -5.48 -7.19
N LEU A 235 26.38 -5.87 -8.07
CA LEU A 235 27.72 -6.27 -7.66
C LEU A 235 28.43 -5.12 -6.92
N GLY A 236 29.18 -5.49 -5.87
CA GLY A 236 29.87 -4.53 -5.01
C GLY A 236 28.96 -3.71 -4.09
N THR A 237 27.65 -4.02 -4.04
CA THR A 237 26.73 -3.42 -3.04
C THR A 237 26.62 -4.30 -1.80
N ASP A 238 25.95 -3.80 -0.77
CA ASP A 238 25.66 -4.53 0.47
C ASP A 238 24.43 -5.44 0.39
N ILE A 239 23.85 -5.63 -0.81
CA ILE A 239 22.57 -6.34 -0.97
C ILE A 239 22.59 -7.76 -0.42
N VAL A 240 23.67 -8.52 -0.63
CA VAL A 240 23.79 -9.90 -0.16
C VAL A 240 23.72 -9.94 1.36
N ARG A 241 24.45 -9.04 2.03
CA ARG A 241 24.44 -8.92 3.49
C ARG A 241 23.07 -8.53 4.03
N LEU A 242 22.40 -7.57 3.38
CA LEU A 242 21.06 -7.12 3.77
C LEU A 242 20.03 -8.24 3.64
N LEU A 243 19.99 -8.93 2.50
CA LEU A 243 19.05 -10.02 2.27
C LEU A 243 19.34 -11.23 3.17
N LEU A 244 20.61 -11.58 3.37
CA LEU A 244 21.01 -12.67 4.26
C LEU A 244 20.56 -12.41 5.70
N ARG A 245 20.76 -11.18 6.20
CA ARG A 245 20.31 -10.78 7.55
C ARG A 245 18.81 -10.99 7.73
N HIS A 246 18.01 -10.64 6.73
CA HIS A 246 16.55 -10.75 6.81
C HIS A 246 16.04 -12.17 6.56
N ALA A 247 16.66 -12.91 5.64
CA ALA A 247 16.35 -14.31 5.38
C ALA A 247 16.66 -15.19 6.60
N ALA A 248 17.68 -14.83 7.36
CA ALA A 248 18.08 -15.47 8.62
C ALA A 248 17.52 -14.77 9.88
N GLY A 249 16.52 -13.91 9.72
CA GLY A 249 15.95 -13.11 10.80
C GLY A 249 15.13 -13.91 11.82
N ASP A 250 14.36 -13.22 12.65
CA ASP A 250 13.44 -13.83 13.63
C ASP A 250 12.32 -14.64 12.93
N ALA A 251 12.08 -15.88 13.37
CA ALA A 251 11.04 -16.78 12.87
C ALA A 251 9.62 -16.19 12.98
N LYS A 252 9.39 -15.20 13.86
CA LYS A 252 8.11 -14.47 13.92
C LYS A 252 7.85 -13.60 12.69
N LYS A 253 8.91 -13.26 11.92
CA LYS A 253 8.86 -12.39 10.73
C LYS A 253 8.83 -13.19 9.44
N THR A 254 7.96 -14.20 9.38
CA THR A 254 7.94 -15.22 8.31
C THR A 254 7.86 -14.62 6.90
N ALA A 255 7.03 -13.59 6.70
CA ALA A 255 6.89 -12.94 5.39
C ALA A 255 8.17 -12.20 4.97
N VAL A 256 8.86 -11.53 5.90
CA VAL A 256 10.11 -10.81 5.62
C VAL A 256 11.22 -11.82 5.28
N GLN A 257 11.34 -12.88 6.08
CA GLN A 257 12.28 -13.96 5.85
C GLN A 257 12.07 -14.61 4.47
N LEU A 258 10.83 -14.99 4.16
CA LEU A 258 10.48 -15.63 2.89
C LEU A 258 10.81 -14.71 1.70
N ASN A 259 10.38 -13.45 1.74
CA ASN A 259 10.64 -12.52 0.65
C ASN A 259 12.14 -12.25 0.48
N ALA A 260 12.89 -12.12 1.57
CA ALA A 260 14.33 -11.94 1.52
C ALA A 260 15.07 -13.18 1.00
N ALA A 261 14.63 -14.38 1.40
CA ALA A 261 15.19 -15.63 0.91
C ALA A 261 14.92 -15.82 -0.59
N ILE A 262 13.71 -15.53 -1.06
CA ILE A 262 13.36 -15.55 -2.50
C ILE A 262 14.22 -14.55 -3.28
N ALA A 263 14.36 -13.32 -2.76
CA ALA A 263 15.19 -12.30 -3.37
C ALA A 263 16.67 -12.74 -3.44
N LEU A 264 17.21 -13.32 -2.37
CA LEU A 264 18.60 -13.79 -2.30
C LEU A 264 18.84 -14.96 -3.26
N ALA A 265 17.94 -15.94 -3.28
CA ALA A 265 18.03 -17.08 -4.19
C ALA A 265 17.96 -16.62 -5.66
N THR A 266 17.06 -15.68 -5.97
CA THR A 266 16.94 -15.11 -7.31
C THR A 266 18.19 -14.33 -7.70
N LEU A 267 18.75 -13.54 -6.78
CA LEU A 267 19.98 -12.78 -6.98
C LEU A 267 21.16 -13.71 -7.35
N CYS A 268 21.38 -14.76 -6.57
CA CYS A 268 22.48 -15.72 -6.79
C CYS A 268 22.28 -16.55 -8.07
N ARG A 269 21.03 -16.90 -8.40
CA ARG A 269 20.72 -17.62 -9.64
C ARG A 269 20.98 -16.78 -10.87
N SER A 270 20.58 -15.51 -10.85
CA SER A 270 20.76 -14.59 -11.99
C SER A 270 22.20 -14.09 -12.14
N GLU A 271 22.99 -14.06 -11.06
CA GLU A 271 24.38 -13.62 -11.08
C GLU A 271 25.20 -14.43 -10.04
N PRO A 272 25.91 -15.49 -10.48
CA PRO A 272 26.60 -16.44 -9.59
C PRO A 272 27.67 -15.83 -8.69
N ARG A 273 28.27 -14.69 -9.05
CA ARG A 273 29.26 -13.98 -8.20
C ARG A 273 28.69 -13.58 -6.83
N HIS A 274 27.37 -13.39 -6.72
CA HIS A 274 26.74 -13.16 -5.40
C HIS A 274 26.81 -14.40 -4.50
N THR A 275 26.90 -15.61 -5.07
CA THR A 275 27.06 -16.86 -4.31
C THR A 275 28.41 -16.92 -3.61
N GLU A 276 29.47 -16.41 -4.25
CA GLU A 276 30.78 -16.27 -3.61
C GLU A 276 30.69 -15.35 -2.40
N LYS A 277 29.94 -14.24 -2.54
CA LYS A 277 29.70 -13.33 -1.42
C LYS A 277 28.88 -13.96 -0.29
N VAL A 278 27.89 -14.81 -0.62
CA VAL A 278 27.16 -15.59 0.40
C VAL A 278 28.12 -16.51 1.16
N ARG A 279 29.04 -17.19 0.46
CA ARG A 279 30.05 -18.06 1.09
C ARG A 279 31.01 -17.27 1.99
N GLU A 280 31.50 -16.13 1.53
CA GLU A 280 32.36 -15.23 2.34
C GLU A 280 31.70 -14.77 3.63
N LEU A 281 30.36 -14.67 3.65
CA LEU A 281 29.59 -14.25 4.82
C LEU A 281 29.11 -15.44 5.67
N HIS A 282 29.60 -16.66 5.42
CA HIS A 282 29.11 -17.90 6.06
C HIS A 282 27.58 -18.05 5.96
N GLY A 283 27.02 -17.58 4.83
CA GLY A 283 25.58 -17.44 4.68
C GLY A 283 24.84 -18.77 4.59
N PHE A 284 25.49 -19.83 4.09
CA PHE A 284 24.87 -21.16 4.01
C PHE A 284 24.68 -21.76 5.41
N GLU A 285 25.66 -21.60 6.28
CA GLU A 285 25.63 -22.04 7.67
C GLU A 285 24.57 -21.28 8.47
N VAL A 286 24.50 -19.97 8.26
CA VAL A 286 23.49 -19.10 8.87
C VAL A 286 22.08 -19.53 8.45
N LEU A 287 21.82 -19.68 7.14
CA LEU A 287 20.50 -20.10 6.63
C LEU A 287 20.11 -21.50 7.13
N HIS A 288 21.04 -22.45 7.11
CA HIS A 288 20.80 -23.82 7.58
C HIS A 288 20.47 -23.87 9.08
N SER A 289 21.13 -23.03 9.89
CA SER A 289 20.88 -22.95 11.33
C SER A 289 19.49 -22.37 11.63
N CYS A 290 19.05 -21.36 10.87
CA CYS A 290 17.72 -20.78 10.99
C CYS A 290 16.60 -21.76 10.58
N MET A 291 16.80 -22.57 9.53
CA MET A 291 15.80 -23.57 9.11
C MET A 291 15.57 -24.65 10.17
N LYS A 292 16.58 -25.02 10.96
CA LYS A 292 16.42 -25.98 12.07
C LYS A 292 15.52 -25.48 13.19
N LEU A 293 15.52 -24.17 13.45
CA LEU A 293 14.71 -23.53 14.50
C LEU A 293 13.23 -23.35 14.10
N ILE A 294 12.91 -23.45 12.81
CA ILE A 294 11.54 -23.34 12.28
C ILE A 294 10.84 -24.71 12.26
N ASN A 295 11.62 -25.79 12.13
CA ASN A 295 11.12 -27.17 12.07
C ASN A 295 11.17 -27.91 13.44
N SER A 296 11.46 -27.19 14.53
CA SER A 296 11.52 -27.68 15.91
C SER A 296 10.42 -27.07 16.77
#